data_AF-A0A1V4AH48-F1
#
_entry.id   AF-A0A1V4AH48-F1
#
_cell.length_a   1.000
_cell.length_b   1.000
_cell.length_c   1.000
_cell.angle_alpha   90.00
_cell.angle_beta   90.00
_cell.angle_gamma   90.00
#
_symmetry.space_group_name_H-M   'P 1'
#
loop_
_entity.id
_entity.type
_entity.pdbx_description
1 polymer ?
#
loop_
_entity_poly.entity_id
_entity_poly.type
_entity_poly.pdbx_seq_one_letter_code
_entity_poly.pdbx_strand_id
1 'polypeptide(L)' 'ATLHAYIDDATGIVTGACFTENECMAGYVAALGMGIEGYGLPMAIYSDRHTIFRSPKARAQDDEDRIEGNE' A
#
# COMPACT_ATOMS: atom_id res chain seq x y z
N ALA A 1 8.41 9.40 14.70
CA ALA A 1 7.40 9.87 13.73
C ALA A 1 7.64 9.13 12.43
N THR A 2 6.60 8.49 11.91
CA THR A 2 6.61 7.72 10.68
C THR A 2 5.72 8.41 9.66
N LEU A 3 6.20 8.51 8.42
CA LEU A 3 5.46 9.05 7.29
C LEU A 3 4.66 7.92 6.62
N HIS A 4 3.37 8.16 6.41
CA HIS A 4 2.52 7.39 5.52
C HIS A 4 2.24 8.24 4.29
N ALA A 5 2.56 7.75 3.10
CA ALA A 5 2.36 8.51 1.87
C ALA A 5 1.96 7.61 0.70
N TYR A 6 1.16 8.18 -0.20
CA TYR A 6 0.82 7.61 -1.50
C TYR A 6 1.37 8.51 -2.59
N ILE A 7 1.99 7.89 -3.59
CA ILE A 7 2.60 8.57 -4.74
C ILE A 7 2.00 7.95 -5.99
N ASP A 8 1.50 8.79 -6.88
CA ASP A 8 1.09 8.37 -8.21
C ASP A 8 2.32 7.93 -9.02
N ASP A 9 2.33 6.71 -9.54
CA ASP A 9 3.49 6.11 -10.19
C ASP A 9 3.78 6.70 -11.57
N ALA A 10 2.75 7.20 -12.26
CA ALA A 10 2.87 7.81 -13.58
C ALA A 10 3.42 9.25 -13.51
N THR A 11 3.01 10.04 -12.51
CA THR A 11 3.33 11.48 -12.43
C THR A 11 4.31 11.83 -11.31
N GLY A 12 4.47 10.97 -10.31
CA GLY A 12 5.27 11.24 -9.11
C GLY A 12 4.58 12.18 -8.10
N ILE A 13 3.31 12.53 -8.30
CA ILE A 13 2.57 13.40 -7.38
C ILE A 13 2.30 12.67 -6.07
N VAL A 14 2.60 13.31 -4.94
CA VAL A 14 2.16 12.84 -3.62
C VAL A 14 0.67 13.12 -3.48
N THR A 15 -0.16 12.07 -3.55
CA THR A 15 -1.62 12.18 -3.55
C THR A 15 -2.19 12.30 -2.14
N GLY A 16 -1.48 11.79 -1.14
CA GLY A 16 -1.83 11.94 0.27
C GLY A 16 -0.66 11.58 1.16
N ALA A 17 -0.47 12.32 2.26
CA ALA A 17 0.62 12.07 3.20
C ALA A 17 0.30 12.58 4.60
N CYS A 18 0.66 11.80 5.62
CA CYS A 18 0.54 12.20 7.02
C CYS A 18 1.61 11.57 7.90
N PHE A 19 1.90 12.21 9.04
CA PHE A 19 2.78 11.67 10.07
C PHE A 19 1.98 11.08 11.22
N THR A 20 2.43 9.92 11.70
CA THR A 20 1.97 9.30 12.96
C THR A 20 3.17 9.02 13.85
N GLU A 21 2.94 8.69 15.13
CA GLU A 21 4.05 8.38 16.05
C GLU A 21 4.88 7.18 15.56
N ASN A 22 4.17 6.11 15.14
CA ASN A 22 4.71 4.84 14.64
C ASN A 22 4.05 4.45 13.31
N GLU A 23 4.64 3.49 12.60
CA GLU A 23 3.98 2.88 11.43
C GLU A 23 2.72 2.13 11.85
N CYS A 24 1.57 2.45 11.25
CA CYS A 24 0.30 1.82 11.58
C CYS A 24 -0.69 1.85 10.41
N MET A 25 -1.66 0.93 10.44
CA MET A 25 -2.72 0.85 9.42
C MET A 25 -3.59 2.11 9.36
N ALA A 26 -3.86 2.75 10.51
CA ALA A 26 -4.64 3.98 10.55
C ALA A 26 -3.96 5.13 9.79
N GLY A 27 -2.63 5.22 9.85
CA GLY A 27 -1.86 6.19 9.08
C GLY A 27 -2.00 5.98 7.57
N TYR A 28 -1.87 4.73 7.11
CA TYR A 28 -2.08 4.37 5.71
C TYR A 28 -3.51 4.66 5.23
N VAL A 29 -4.55 4.29 6.00
CA VAL A 29 -5.94 4.58 5.64
C VAL A 29 -6.19 6.09 5.57
N ALA A 30 -5.64 6.87 6.50
CA ALA A 30 -5.76 8.32 6.49
C ALA A 30 -5.10 8.94 5.25
N ALA A 31 -3.88 8.54 4.92
CA ALA A 31 -3.18 9.04 3.73
C ALA A 31 -3.88 8.62 2.43
N LEU A 32 -4.42 7.40 2.36
CA LEU A 32 -5.23 6.94 1.22
C LEU A 32 -6.51 7.77 1.07
N GLY A 33 -7.20 8.07 2.18
CA GLY A 33 -8.39 8.91 2.20
C GLY A 33 -8.14 10.29 1.61
N MET A 34 -7.01 10.93 1.97
CA MET A 34 -6.60 12.21 1.38
C MET A 34 -6.45 12.11 -0.15
N GLY A 35 -5.84 11.03 -0.65
CA GLY A 35 -5.72 10.78 -2.08
C GLY A 35 -7.06 10.60 -2.77
N ILE A 36 -7.98 9.84 -2.16
CA ILE A 36 -9.32 9.60 -2.71
C ILE A 36 -10.13 10.90 -2.78
N GLU A 37 -10.09 11.71 -1.73
CA GLU A 37 -10.80 12.99 -1.69
C GLU A 37 -10.23 14.02 -2.67
N GLY A 38 -8.91 14.04 -2.86
CA GLY A 38 -8.23 15.03 -3.71
C GLY A 38 -8.16 14.65 -5.20
N TYR A 39 -8.00 13.36 -5.51
CA TYR A 39 -7.67 12.87 -6.85
C TYR A 39 -8.59 11.75 -7.36
N GLY A 40 -9.49 11.23 -6.50
CA GLY A 40 -10.37 10.11 -6.82
C GLY A 40 -9.76 8.74 -6.53
N LEU A 41 -10.46 7.68 -6.94
CA LEU A 41 -10.06 6.30 -6.63
C LEU A 41 -8.83 5.87 -7.45
N PRO A 42 -7.75 5.37 -6.81
CA PRO A 42 -6.62 4.81 -7.54
C PRO A 42 -7.03 3.51 -8.24
N MET A 43 -6.49 3.25 -9.43
CA MET A 43 -6.75 1.98 -10.14
C MET A 43 -6.09 0.78 -9.44
N ALA A 44 -4.91 0.98 -8.86
CA ALA A 44 -4.16 -0.04 -8.14
C ALA A 44 -3.38 0.60 -7.00
N ILE A 45 -3.13 -0.18 -5.94
CA ILE A 45 -2.27 0.20 -4.82
C ILE A 45 -1.11 -0.77 -4.76
N TYR A 46 0.09 -0.21 -4.75
CA TYR A 46 1.33 -0.95 -4.58
C TYR A 46 1.88 -0.68 -3.18
N SER A 47 2.33 -1.73 -2.51
CA SER A 47 3.09 -1.63 -1.27
C SER A 47 4.31 -2.54 -1.37
N ASP A 48 5.34 -2.26 -0.58
CA ASP A 48 6.62 -2.97 -0.55
C ASP A 48 6.52 -4.33 0.15
N ARG A 49 5.43 -5.07 -0.09
CA ARG A 49 5.12 -6.39 0.52
C ARG A 49 5.31 -6.43 2.04
N HIS A 50 5.24 -5.29 2.72
CA HIS A 50 5.37 -5.22 4.17
C HIS A 50 4.15 -5.85 4.85
N THR A 51 4.39 -6.46 6.01
CA THR A 51 3.42 -7.35 6.67
C THR A 51 2.18 -6.62 7.21
N ILE A 52 2.22 -5.29 7.28
CA ILE A 52 1.07 -4.45 7.66
C ILE A 52 -0.08 -4.58 6.66
N PHE A 53 0.20 -4.78 5.37
CA PHE A 53 -0.83 -4.92 4.34
C PHE A 53 -1.16 -6.38 4.00
N ARG A 54 -0.26 -7.30 4.33
CA ARG A 54 -0.45 -8.74 4.07
C ARG A 54 0.11 -9.57 5.21
N SER A 55 -0.68 -10.52 5.69
CA SER A 55 -0.17 -11.54 6.60
C SER A 55 0.99 -12.30 5.96
N PRO A 56 2.07 -12.61 6.70
CA PRO A 56 3.16 -13.46 6.21
C PRO A 56 2.68 -14.79 5.63
N LYS A 57 1.56 -15.32 6.15
CA LYS A 57 0.97 -16.58 5.68
C LYS A 57 0.36 -16.48 4.29
N ALA A 58 -0.22 -15.32 3.95
CA ALA A 58 -0.78 -15.10 2.61
C ALA A 58 0.33 -15.02 1.55
N ARG A 59 1.53 -14.59 1.94
CA ARG A 59 2.69 -14.53 1.04
C ARG A 59 3.21 -15.92 0.64
N ALA A 60 3.10 -16.90 1.52
CA ALA A 60 3.52 -18.27 1.24
C ALA A 60 2.65 -18.91 0.15
N GLN A 61 1.34 -18.64 0.15
CA GLN A 61 0.41 -19.13 -0.87
C GLN A 61 0.68 -18.52 -2.25
N ASP A 62 0.90 -17.20 -2.35
CA ASP A 62 1.24 -16.55 -3.62
C ASP A 62 2.54 -17.11 -4.24
N ASP A 63 3.53 -17.47 -3.41
CA ASP A 63 4.79 -18.04 -3.87
C ASP A 63 4.61 -19.53 -4.28
N GLU A 64 3.74 -20.30 -3.61
CA GLU A 64 3.37 -21.68 -3.98
C GLU A 64 2.60 -21.72 -5.31
N ASP A 65 1.58 -20.88 -5.47
CA ASP A 65 0.76 -20.78 -6.69
C ASP A 65 1.61 -20.39 -7.92
N ARG A 66 2.67 -19.61 -7.71
CA ARG A 66 3.61 -19.21 -8.78
C ARG A 66 4.60 -20.33 -9.16
N ILE A 67 4.84 -21.29 -8.28
CA ILE A 67 5.68 -22.47 -8.54
C ILE A 67 4.86 -23.58 -9.22
N GLU A 68 3.57 -23.70 -8.91
CA GLU A 68 2.68 -24.70 -9.52
C GLU A 68 2.15 -24.28 -10.91
N GLY A 69 2.14 -22.99 -11.25
CA GLY A 69 1.64 -22.47 -12.54
C GLY A 69 2.55 -22.63 -13.77
N ASN A 70 3.35 -23.70 -13.88
CA ASN A 70 4.17 -24.00 -15.07
C ASN A 70 3.68 -25.21 -15.89
N GLU A 71 2.37 -25.36 -16.10
CA GLU A 71 1.80 -26.14 -17.20
C GLU A 71 0.68 -25.38 -17.91
#